data_AF-A0A9P8F539-F1
#
_entry.id   AF-A0A9P8F539-F1
#
_cell.length_a   1.000
_cell.length_b   1.000
_cell.length_c   1.000
_cell.angle_alpha   90.00
_cell.angle_beta   90.00
_cell.angle_gamma   90.00
#
_symmetry.space_group_name_H-M   'P 1'
#
loop_
_entity.id
_entity.type
_entity.pdbx_description
1 polymer ?
#
loop_
_entity_poly.entity_id
_entity_poly.type
_entity_poly.pdbx_seq_one_letter_code
_entity_poly.pdbx_strand_id
1 'polypeptide(L)' 'MPSQVLDIKQFIEICRRKDASSARVKKTSAQQIKFKVRCNRYLYTLVLKDQDKAEKL' A
#
# COMPACT_ATOMS: atom_id res chain seq x y z
N MET A 1 5.88 6.42 11.72
CA MET A 1 5.46 7.62 10.98
C MET A 1 4.81 7.21 9.66
N PRO A 2 3.73 7.86 9.20
CA PRO A 2 3.12 7.55 7.91
C PRO A 2 3.96 8.09 6.75
N SER A 3 4.05 7.34 5.66
CA SER A 3 4.70 7.75 4.41
C SER A 3 3.87 7.28 3.22
N GLN A 4 3.75 8.11 2.20
CA GLN A 4 3.03 7.76 0.97
C GLN A 4 4.02 7.29 -0.10
N VAL A 5 3.68 6.21 -0.78
CA VAL A 5 4.39 5.69 -1.95
C VAL A 5 3.49 5.89 -3.16
N LEU A 6 4.04 6.47 -4.23
CA LEU A 6 3.28 6.78 -5.45
C LEU A 6 3.42 5.69 -6.52
N ASP A 7 4.58 5.05 -6.60
CA ASP A 7 4.85 4.00 -7.57
C ASP A 7 4.50 2.61 -7.04
N ILE A 8 3.86 1.81 -7.88
CA ILE A 8 3.42 0.45 -7.55
C ILE A 8 4.63 -0.48 -7.41
N LYS A 9 5.65 -0.33 -8.27
CA LYS A 9 6.83 -1.22 -8.22
C LYS A 9 7.59 -1.05 -6.91
N GLN A 10 7.83 0.20 -6.52
CA GLN A 10 8.44 0.52 -5.23
C GLN A 10 7.60 -0.02 -4.05
N PHE A 11 6.27 0.04 -4.13
CA PHE A 11 5.41 -0.51 -3.09
C PHE A 11 5.56 -2.03 -2.96
N ILE A 12 5.62 -2.76 -4.08
CA ILE A 12 5.85 -4.21 -4.09
C ILE A 12 7.22 -4.56 -3.51
N GLU A 13 8.27 -3.80 -3.84
CA GLU A 13 9.60 -3.97 -3.25
C GLU A 13 9.56 -3.79 -1.73
N ILE A 14 8.83 -2.78 -1.23
CA ILE A 14 8.67 -2.55 0.20
C ILE A 14 7.95 -3.72 0.87
N CYS A 15 6.90 -4.27 0.25
CA CYS A 15 6.17 -5.42 0.77
C CYS A 15 7.02 -6.69 0.85
N ARG A 16 8.06 -6.84 0.02
CA ARG A 16 8.97 -8.00 0.03
C ARG A 16 10.10 -7.89 1.06
N ARG A 17 10.27 -6.74 1.71
CA ARG A 17 11.32 -6.57 2.72
C ARG A 17 11.03 -7.39 3.97
N LYS A 18 12.09 -7.85 4.64
CA LYS A 18 12.00 -8.64 5.88
C LYS A 18 11.38 -7.88 7.07
N ASP A 19 11.38 -6.54 7.03
CA ASP A 19 10.80 -5.71 8.08
C ASP A 19 9.32 -5.37 7.87
N ALA A 20 8.71 -5.80 6.75
CA ALA A 20 7.28 -5.68 6.54
C ALA A 20 6.55 -6.72 7.40
N SER A 21 5.70 -6.25 8.31
CA SER A 21 5.04 -7.10 9.32
C SER A 21 3.56 -7.35 9.03
N SER A 22 2.85 -6.37 8.47
CA SER A 22 1.42 -6.52 8.16
C SER A 22 1.01 -5.61 7.01
N ALA A 23 0.07 -6.09 6.20
CA ALA A 23 -0.59 -5.31 5.16
C ALA A 23 -2.07 -5.14 5.49
N ARG A 24 -2.62 -3.96 5.19
CA ARG A 24 -4.04 -3.63 5.37
C ARG A 24 -4.55 -2.91 4.13
N VAL A 25 -5.64 -3.43 3.58
CA VAL A 25 -6.39 -2.77 2.51
C VAL A 25 -7.51 -1.95 3.14
N LYS A 26 -7.54 -0.65 2.84
CA LYS A 26 -8.61 0.26 3.27
C LYS A 26 -9.31 0.84 2.05
N LYS A 27 -10.52 0.35 1.78
CA LYS A 27 -11.47 1.00 0.85
C LYS A 27 -11.95 2.30 1.53
N THR A 28 -11.63 3.43 0.92
CA THR A 28 -11.98 4.76 1.47
C THR A 28 -13.28 5.27 0.85
N SER A 29 -13.38 5.17 -0.48
CA SER A 29 -14.57 5.51 -1.27
C SER A 29 -14.69 4.51 -2.42
N ALA A 30 -15.78 4.58 -3.19
CA ALA A 30 -16.00 3.71 -4.35
C ALA A 30 -14.80 3.72 -5.33
N GLN A 31 -14.16 4.89 -5.51
CA GLN A 31 -13.02 5.03 -6.43
C GLN A 31 -11.66 5.12 -5.74
N GLN A 32 -11.53 4.84 -4.44
CA GLN A 32 -10.22 4.98 -3.79
C GLN A 32 -9.94 3.89 -2.76
N ILE A 33 -8.88 3.13 -3.05
CA ILE A 33 -8.37 2.05 -2.20
C ILE A 33 -6.97 2.44 -1.73
N LYS A 34 -6.70 2.24 -0.44
CA LYS A 34 -5.39 2.48 0.17
C LYS A 34 -4.80 1.16 0.63
N PHE A 35 -3.68 0.77 0.03
CA PHE A 35 -2.87 -0.35 0.49
C PHE A 35 -1.86 0.18 1.50
N LYS A 36 -1.90 -0.35 2.72
CA LYS A 36 -1.05 0.10 3.82
C LYS A 36 -0.18 -1.05 4.28
N VAL A 37 1.14 -0.92 4.19
CA VAL A 37 2.07 -1.90 4.74
C VAL A 37 2.79 -1.29 5.95
N ARG A 38 2.80 -2.03 7.05
CA ARG A 38 3.53 -1.68 8.26
C ARG A 38 4.93 -2.27 8.18
N CYS A 39 5.92 -1.39 8.27
CA CYS A 39 7.31 -1.75 8.52
C CYS A 39 7.70 -1.32 9.95
N ASN A 40 8.93 -1.59 10.38
CA ASN A 40 9.39 -1.22 11.72
C ASN A 40 9.18 0.29 12.02
N ARG A 41 9.68 1.16 11.14
CA ARG A 41 9.66 2.62 11.33
C ARG A 41 8.45 3.30 10.68
N TYR A 42 8.08 2.86 9.48
CA TYR A 42 7.09 3.54 8.65
C TYR A 42 5.84 2.70 8.40
N LEU A 43 4.71 3.38 8.23
CA LEU A 43 3.52 2.83 7.62
C LEU A 43 3.46 3.39 6.19
N TYR A 44 3.83 2.56 5.22
CA TYR A 44 3.80 2.96 3.81
C TYR A 44 2.38 2.79 3.26
N THR A 45 1.89 3.81 2.56
CA THR A 45 0.56 3.80 1.96
C THR A 45 0.67 4.02 0.46
N LEU A 46 0.15 3.09 -0.34
CA LEU A 46 -0.12 3.27 -1.76
C LEU A 46 -1.60 3.61 -1.92
N VAL A 47 -1.90 4.66 -2.67
CA VAL A 47 -3.28 5.09 -2.97
C VAL A 47 -3.56 4.80 -4.43
N LEU A 48 -4.53 3.91 -4.69
CA LEU A 48 -4.99 3.57 -6.03
C LEU A 48 -6.41 4.08 -6.24
N LYS A 49 -6.64 4.68 -7.42
CA LYS A 49 -7.95 5.15 -7.86
C LYS A 49 -8.66 4.18 -8.81
N ASP A 50 -7.86 3.34 -9.46
CA ASP A 50 -8.32 2.36 -10.45
C ASP A 50 -8.65 1.05 -9.73
N GLN A 51 -9.92 0.65 -9.76
CA GLN A 51 -10.42 -0.51 -9.03
C GLN A 51 -9.92 -1.82 -9.66
N ASP A 52 -9.87 -1.92 -10.99
CA ASP A 52 -9.40 -3.11 -11.69
C ASP A 52 -7.92 -3.38 -11.41
N LYS A 53 -7.11 -2.32 -11.33
CA LYS A 53 -5.70 -2.43 -10.92
C LYS A 53 -5.56 -2.82 -9.45
N ALA A 54 -6.44 -2.33 -8.58
CA ALA A 54 -6.40 -2.64 -7.17
C ALA A 54 -6.83 -4.08 -6.86
N GLU A 55 -7.73 -4.68 -7.64
CA GLU A 55 -8.13 -6.09 -7.45
C GLU A 55 -7.05 -7.08 -7.90
N LYS A 56 -6.18 -6.67 -8.84
CA LYS A 56 -5.05 -7.48 -9.33
C LYS A 56 -3.82 -7.40 -8.42
N LEU A 57 -3.79 -6.49 -7.46
CA LEU A 57 -2.66 -6.22 -6.56
C LEU A 57 -2.80 -6.96 -5.23
#